data_AF-A0A8M1FFH2-F1
#
_entry.id   AF-A0A8M1FFH2-F1
#
_cell.length_a   1.000
_cell.length_b   1.000
_cell.length_c   1.000
_cell.angle_alpha   90.00
_cell.angle_beta   90.00
_cell.angle_gamma   90.00
#
_symmetry.space_group_name_H-M   'P 1'
#
loop_
_entity.id
_entity.type
_entity.pdbx_description
1 polymer ?
#
loop_
_entity_poly.entity_id
_entity_poly.type
_entity_poly.pdbx_seq_one_letter_code
_entity_poly.pdbx_strand_id
1 'polypeptide(L)'
;MAGAEGDPLVADTTSALGALLGYRAYARRWVFLLVLSLLNFSNATLWLSFAPVADTIAHRFLLSTKQINWLSLIYLVASIPSGVVAIWVLDSVGLRWATIVCAWLNFAGSVFRTLPFLFLEIQDPFAFLMGGQTLCALAQTLVIFSPAKLAALWFPEHQRATANMIGTMSNPLGILVANLLSPALVKKEKDIPMMLGIYIIPAGLACLLATACLWESVPPSPPSAGAAHSTSEKFLDGLKLLVRNRAYVTLAVCFGGGIGIFSSFSVLLEQVLCVKGYSNEFAGLCGALFIVFGVLGALVLSLYVDRTKHFTEAVKIGFCLTSMVCVAFALVSQLQGQTLALAAICSLLGLFGFSVAPIAMELAVECSFPVGEGAAAGLVIVLGQAEGVLVMVLLTALTVRRAEPSISTCQDGQGPLDWKGECPRLQRAPKSTSEECPCC
;
A
#
# COMPACT_ATOMS: atom_id res chain seq x y z
N MET A 1 39.90 4.13 -2.86
CA MET A 1 40.06 3.91 -1.42
C MET A 1 40.28 5.24 -0.75
N ALA A 2 39.25 5.74 -0.05
CA ALA A 2 39.32 6.65 1.10
C ALA A 2 37.85 6.86 1.49
N GLY A 3 37.38 6.09 2.48
CA GLY A 3 36.02 6.18 2.98
C GLY A 3 35.83 7.51 3.70
N ALA A 4 34.76 8.21 3.37
CA ALA A 4 34.23 9.28 4.21
C ALA A 4 33.58 8.63 5.43
N GLU A 5 34.39 8.34 6.46
CA GLU A 5 33.88 8.18 7.82
C GLU A 5 33.21 9.50 8.20
N GLY A 6 31.90 9.47 8.45
CA GLY A 6 31.17 10.64 8.93
C GLY A 6 31.73 11.05 10.28
N ASP A 7 32.31 12.24 10.35
CA ASP A 7 32.91 12.79 11.57
C ASP A 7 31.89 12.81 12.72
N PRO A 8 32.10 12.03 13.81
CA PRO A 8 31.18 12.02 14.96
C PRO A 8 31.08 13.40 15.63
N LEU A 9 32.09 14.26 15.44
CA LEU A 9 32.12 15.64 15.92
C LEU A 9 31.04 16.53 15.29
N VAL A 10 30.61 16.30 14.05
CA VAL A 10 29.58 17.10 13.36
C VAL A 10 28.17 16.70 13.83
N ALA A 11 27.96 15.41 14.12
CA ALA A 11 26.72 14.92 14.73
C ALA A 11 26.55 15.44 16.17
N ASP A 12 27.63 15.49 16.94
CA ASP A 12 27.61 16.03 18.30
C ASP A 12 27.43 17.55 18.34
N THR A 13 28.02 18.30 17.40
CA THR A 13 27.80 19.76 17.33
C THR A 13 26.40 20.13 16.88
N THR A 14 25.79 19.38 15.94
CA THR A 14 24.38 19.59 15.54
C THR A 14 23.40 19.20 16.64
N SER A 15 23.70 18.14 17.40
CA SER A 15 22.96 17.73 18.59
C SER A 15 23.05 18.78 19.72
N ALA A 16 24.24 19.32 19.97
CA ALA A 16 24.48 20.35 20.98
C ALA A 16 23.84 21.71 20.60
N LEU A 17 23.92 22.12 19.33
CA LEU A 17 23.27 23.34 18.82
C LEU A 17 21.74 23.21 18.83
N GLY A 18 21.21 22.03 18.50
CA GLY A 18 19.79 21.71 18.63
C GLY A 18 19.32 21.76 20.09
N ALA A 19 20.11 21.22 21.02
CA ALA A 19 19.82 21.31 22.46
C ALA A 19 19.87 22.75 22.99
N LEU A 20 20.75 23.60 22.47
CA LEU A 20 20.81 25.04 22.77
C LEU A 20 19.60 25.82 22.20
N LEU A 21 19.04 25.37 21.08
CA LEU A 21 17.81 25.90 20.47
C LEU A 21 16.53 25.27 21.03
N GLY A 22 16.64 24.35 22.00
CA GLY A 22 15.50 23.67 22.63
C GLY A 22 14.90 22.51 21.84
N TYR A 23 15.53 22.04 20.75
CA TYR A 23 15.10 20.90 19.97
C TYR A 23 15.64 19.59 20.55
N ARG A 24 14.77 18.69 21.00
CA ARG A 24 15.18 17.41 21.61
C ARG A 24 14.46 16.22 20.97
N ALA A 25 15.25 15.23 20.56
CA ALA A 25 14.76 13.96 20.07
C ALA A 25 14.59 12.94 21.22
N TYR A 26 13.38 12.43 21.40
CA TYR A 26 13.09 11.40 22.41
C TYR A 26 13.14 10.00 21.80
N ALA A 27 13.75 9.02 22.50
CA ALA A 27 13.77 7.61 22.07
C ALA A 27 12.38 7.02 21.84
N ARG A 28 11.37 7.59 22.51
CA ARG A 28 9.94 7.28 22.36
C ARG A 28 9.41 7.37 20.93
N ARG A 29 10.02 8.18 20.06
CA ARG A 29 9.61 8.29 18.64
C ARG A 29 9.65 6.94 17.91
N TRP A 30 10.61 6.08 18.27
CA TRP A 30 10.74 4.73 17.71
C TRP A 30 9.65 3.79 18.18
N VAL A 31 9.18 3.96 19.43
CA VAL A 31 8.02 3.22 19.95
C VAL A 31 6.75 3.63 19.19
N PHE A 32 6.56 4.93 18.96
CA PHE A 32 5.41 5.42 18.16
C PHE A 32 5.48 4.86 16.73
N LEU A 33 6.65 4.92 16.09
CA LEU A 33 6.85 4.35 14.76
C LEU A 33 6.57 2.84 14.73
N LEU A 34 7.03 2.09 15.75
CA LEU A 34 6.76 0.66 15.86
C LEU A 34 5.26 0.38 15.97
N VAL A 35 4.54 1.13 16.81
CA VAL A 35 3.07 0.98 16.95
C VAL A 35 2.36 1.25 15.63
N LEU A 36 2.70 2.36 14.95
CA LEU A 36 2.10 2.70 13.66
C LEU A 36 2.44 1.69 12.55
N SER A 37 3.65 1.16 12.57
CA SER A 37 4.10 0.11 11.63
C SER A 37 3.35 -1.19 11.87
N LEU A 38 3.21 -1.61 13.13
CA LEU A 38 2.46 -2.82 13.49
C LEU A 38 0.97 -2.68 13.18
N LEU A 39 0.39 -1.49 13.35
CA LEU A 39 -0.99 -1.20 12.93
C LEU A 39 -1.15 -1.27 11.41
N ASN A 40 -0.26 -0.63 10.64
CA ASN A 40 -0.29 -0.69 9.17
C ASN A 40 -0.18 -2.14 8.68
N PHE A 41 0.75 -2.90 9.25
CA PHE A 41 0.97 -4.31 8.94
C PHE A 41 -0.26 -5.17 9.28
N SER A 42 -0.80 -5.02 10.49
CA SER A 42 -1.97 -5.77 10.95
C SER A 42 -3.21 -5.46 10.12
N ASN A 43 -3.47 -4.18 9.84
CA ASN A 43 -4.62 -3.76 9.06
C ASN A 43 -4.54 -4.28 7.61
N ALA A 44 -3.37 -4.19 6.98
CA ALA A 44 -3.14 -4.76 5.65
C ALA A 44 -3.33 -6.28 5.62
N THR A 45 -2.85 -6.98 6.65
CA THR A 45 -3.04 -8.43 6.79
C THR A 45 -4.53 -8.78 6.92
N LEU A 46 -5.28 -8.04 7.75
CA LEU A 46 -6.71 -8.23 7.94
C LEU A 46 -7.52 -7.90 6.67
N TRP A 47 -7.10 -6.91 5.89
CA TRP A 47 -7.73 -6.59 4.62
C TRP A 47 -7.69 -7.78 3.66
N LEU A 48 -6.52 -8.37 3.49
CA LEU A 48 -6.28 -9.38 2.46
C LEU A 48 -6.49 -10.82 2.93
N SER A 49 -6.57 -11.07 4.23
CA SER A 49 -6.72 -12.41 4.85
C SER A 49 -7.77 -13.36 4.24
N PHE A 50 -8.82 -12.86 3.59
CA PHE A 50 -9.84 -13.71 2.97
C PHE A 50 -9.61 -13.98 1.48
N ALA A 51 -8.85 -13.14 0.79
CA ALA A 51 -8.68 -13.25 -0.67
C ALA A 51 -7.92 -14.53 -1.10
N PRO A 52 -6.79 -14.93 -0.48
CA PRO A 52 -6.03 -16.12 -0.88
C PRO A 52 -6.74 -17.46 -0.62
N VAL A 53 -7.79 -17.44 0.20
CA VAL A 53 -8.50 -18.65 0.68
C VAL A 53 -10.00 -18.56 0.38
N ALA A 54 -10.37 -17.73 -0.61
CA ALA A 54 -11.75 -17.43 -0.96
C ALA A 54 -12.57 -18.69 -1.28
N ASP A 55 -12.03 -19.63 -2.06
CA ASP A 55 -12.75 -20.85 -2.43
C ASP A 55 -13.05 -21.76 -1.22
N THR A 56 -12.10 -21.84 -0.29
CA THR A 56 -12.28 -22.65 0.93
C THR A 56 -13.34 -22.05 1.84
N ILE A 57 -13.41 -20.70 1.90
CA ILE A 57 -14.46 -19.97 2.64
C ILE A 57 -15.82 -20.14 1.95
N ALA A 58 -15.86 -20.07 0.61
CA ALA A 58 -17.09 -20.25 -0.16
C ALA A 58 -17.71 -21.62 0.09
N HIS A 59 -16.88 -22.66 0.04
CA HIS A 59 -17.33 -24.04 0.24
C HIS A 59 -17.78 -24.27 1.69
N ARG A 60 -17.01 -23.81 2.68
CA ARG A 60 -17.34 -24.02 4.10
C ARG A 60 -18.64 -23.35 4.54
N PHE A 61 -18.84 -22.10 4.13
CA PHE A 61 -19.97 -21.29 4.60
C PHE A 61 -21.14 -21.28 3.61
N LEU A 62 -21.05 -22.05 2.53
CA LEU A 62 -22.00 -22.04 1.41
C LEU A 62 -22.27 -20.61 0.91
N LEU A 63 -21.26 -19.73 1.01
CA LEU A 63 -21.36 -18.34 0.61
C LEU A 63 -21.17 -18.22 -0.89
N SER A 64 -21.94 -17.33 -1.51
CA SER A 64 -21.73 -16.99 -2.91
C SER A 64 -20.37 -16.32 -3.10
N THR A 65 -19.70 -16.57 -4.22
CA THR A 65 -18.50 -15.83 -4.66
C THR A 65 -18.71 -14.31 -4.61
N LYS A 66 -19.95 -13.85 -4.86
CA LYS A 66 -20.32 -12.43 -4.73
C LYS A 66 -20.18 -11.93 -3.30
N GLN A 67 -20.62 -12.70 -2.30
CA GLN A 67 -20.54 -12.32 -0.89
C GLN A 67 -19.08 -12.22 -0.44
N ILE A 68 -18.23 -13.17 -0.85
CA ILE A 68 -16.81 -13.14 -0.47
C ILE A 68 -16.09 -11.94 -1.10
N ASN A 69 -16.37 -11.62 -2.35
CA ASN A 69 -15.80 -10.44 -2.99
C ASN A 69 -16.17 -9.14 -2.24
N TRP A 70 -17.39 -9.06 -1.68
CA TRP A 70 -17.81 -7.92 -0.85
C TRP A 70 -16.97 -7.74 0.42
N LEU A 71 -16.37 -8.80 0.97
CA LEU A 71 -15.47 -8.70 2.13
C LEU A 71 -14.18 -7.93 1.79
N SER A 72 -13.69 -7.98 0.56
CA SER A 72 -12.52 -7.19 0.14
C SER A 72 -12.94 -5.82 -0.38
N LEU A 73 -14.05 -5.72 -1.11
CA LEU A 73 -14.57 -4.47 -1.66
C LEU A 73 -15.02 -3.46 -0.60
N ILE A 74 -15.48 -3.93 0.56
CA ILE A 74 -15.91 -3.03 1.64
C ILE A 74 -14.79 -2.11 2.13
N TYR A 75 -13.53 -2.54 2.04
CA TYR A 75 -12.38 -1.68 2.34
C TYR A 75 -12.31 -0.50 1.39
N LEU A 76 -12.47 -0.75 0.09
CA LEU A 76 -12.45 0.30 -0.92
C LEU A 76 -13.64 1.26 -0.73
N VAL A 77 -14.85 0.72 -0.56
CA VAL A 77 -16.07 1.52 -0.41
C VAL A 77 -16.05 2.36 0.87
N ALA A 78 -15.66 1.78 2.00
CA ALA A 78 -15.62 2.48 3.28
C ALA A 78 -14.46 3.48 3.35
N SER A 79 -13.34 3.24 2.64
CA SER A 79 -12.18 4.14 2.63
C SER A 79 -12.47 5.52 2.04
N ILE A 80 -13.42 5.64 1.11
CA ILE A 80 -13.74 6.93 0.45
C ILE A 80 -14.36 7.93 1.43
N PRO A 81 -15.51 7.65 2.07
CA PRO A 81 -16.11 8.58 3.03
C PRO A 81 -15.25 8.69 4.30
N SER A 82 -14.65 7.58 4.76
CA SER A 82 -13.81 7.62 5.96
C SER A 82 -12.48 8.32 5.73
N GLY A 83 -11.98 8.41 4.50
CA GLY A 83 -10.73 9.10 4.17
C GLY A 83 -10.79 10.59 4.53
N VAL A 84 -11.85 11.28 4.14
CA VAL A 84 -12.05 12.71 4.47
C VAL A 84 -12.15 12.91 5.98
N VAL A 85 -12.90 12.03 6.67
CA VAL A 85 -13.04 12.07 8.13
C VAL A 85 -11.70 11.78 8.80
N ALA A 86 -10.93 10.80 8.31
CA ALA A 86 -9.64 10.43 8.85
C ALA A 86 -8.64 11.56 8.74
N ILE A 87 -8.61 12.26 7.60
CA ILE A 87 -7.79 13.46 7.42
C ILE A 87 -8.17 14.52 8.47
N TRP A 88 -9.46 14.81 8.62
CA TRP A 88 -9.94 15.78 9.61
C TRP A 88 -9.58 15.36 11.05
N VAL A 89 -9.71 14.08 11.40
CA VAL A 89 -9.32 13.55 12.72
C VAL A 89 -7.83 13.70 12.94
N LEU A 90 -7.00 13.34 11.95
CA LEU A 90 -5.54 13.48 12.02
C LEU A 90 -5.11 14.93 12.21
N ASP A 91 -5.80 15.87 11.56
CA ASP A 91 -5.44 17.29 11.61
C ASP A 91 -5.99 18.03 12.82
N SER A 92 -7.25 17.77 13.18
CA SER A 92 -7.95 18.50 14.25
C SER A 92 -7.82 17.84 15.62
N VAL A 93 -7.89 16.51 15.69
CA VAL A 93 -7.86 15.75 16.97
C VAL A 93 -6.42 15.36 17.34
N GLY A 94 -5.57 15.19 16.32
CA GLY A 94 -4.14 14.94 16.47
C GLY A 94 -3.74 13.47 16.39
N LEU A 95 -2.44 13.25 16.20
CA LEU A 95 -1.87 11.95 15.83
C LEU A 95 -2.09 10.84 16.89
N ARG A 96 -2.01 11.17 18.19
CA ARG A 96 -2.20 10.18 19.28
C ARG A 96 -3.59 9.57 19.23
N TRP A 97 -4.61 10.42 19.26
CA TRP A 97 -6.00 9.98 19.32
C TRP A 97 -6.41 9.30 18.01
N ALA A 98 -5.95 9.78 16.86
CA ALA A 98 -6.11 9.09 15.58
C ALA A 98 -5.56 7.66 15.63
N THR A 99 -4.34 7.49 16.17
CA THR A 99 -3.69 6.17 16.29
C THR A 99 -4.42 5.26 17.28
N ILE A 100 -4.86 5.78 18.44
CA ILE A 100 -5.59 4.98 19.45
C ILE A 100 -6.95 4.53 18.89
N VAL A 101 -7.71 5.44 18.27
CA VAL A 101 -9.01 5.11 17.66
C VAL A 101 -8.82 4.07 16.56
N CYS A 102 -7.81 4.24 15.71
CA CYS A 102 -7.43 3.26 14.70
C CYS A 102 -7.14 1.89 15.32
N ALA A 103 -6.34 1.84 16.38
CA ALA A 103 -5.94 0.58 17.01
C ALA A 103 -7.13 -0.17 17.61
N TRP A 104 -8.05 0.56 18.26
CA TRP A 104 -9.29 0.00 18.79
C TRP A 104 -10.23 -0.48 17.69
N LEU A 105 -10.42 0.30 16.62
CA LEU A 105 -11.27 -0.11 15.49
C LEU A 105 -10.71 -1.36 14.81
N ASN A 106 -9.40 -1.43 14.59
CA ASN A 106 -8.74 -2.57 13.97
C ASN A 106 -8.83 -3.83 14.86
N PHE A 107 -8.60 -3.67 16.17
CA PHE A 107 -8.75 -4.77 17.13
C PHE A 107 -10.21 -5.22 17.25
N ALA A 108 -11.15 -4.31 17.45
CA ALA A 108 -12.57 -4.63 17.54
C ALA A 108 -13.07 -5.32 16.27
N GLY A 109 -12.68 -4.83 15.09
CA GLY A 109 -13.01 -5.46 13.81
C GLY A 109 -12.44 -6.88 13.69
N SER A 110 -11.19 -7.10 14.12
CA SER A 110 -10.58 -8.43 14.13
C SER A 110 -11.31 -9.41 15.07
N VAL A 111 -11.70 -8.96 16.27
CA VAL A 111 -12.46 -9.76 17.23
C VAL A 111 -13.86 -10.04 16.72
N PHE A 112 -14.53 -9.04 16.14
CA PHE A 112 -15.90 -9.17 15.63
C PHE A 112 -16.00 -10.23 14.53
N ARG A 113 -14.96 -10.36 13.70
CA ARG A 113 -14.83 -11.43 12.69
C ARG A 113 -14.70 -12.83 13.30
N THR A 114 -14.23 -12.95 14.55
CA THR A 114 -14.09 -14.25 15.24
C THR A 114 -15.28 -14.65 16.10
N LEU A 115 -16.17 -13.73 16.43
CA LEU A 115 -17.32 -14.01 17.31
C LEU A 115 -18.22 -15.16 16.83
N PRO A 116 -18.51 -15.34 15.52
CA PRO A 116 -19.30 -16.48 15.05
C PRO A 116 -18.67 -17.85 15.33
N PHE A 117 -17.38 -17.90 15.67
CA PHE A 117 -16.65 -19.14 15.93
C PHE A 117 -16.43 -19.42 17.42
N LEU A 118 -16.50 -18.38 18.26
CA LEU A 118 -16.17 -18.47 19.69
C LEU A 118 -17.38 -18.67 20.60
N PHE A 119 -18.52 -18.04 20.28
CA PHE A 119 -19.60 -17.89 21.26
C PHE A 119 -21.01 -18.20 20.75
N LEU A 120 -21.20 -18.38 19.45
CA LEU A 120 -22.54 -18.55 18.88
C LEU A 120 -22.51 -19.54 17.71
N GLU A 121 -23.34 -20.59 17.73
CA GLU A 121 -23.62 -21.46 16.57
C GLU A 121 -24.45 -20.70 15.51
N ILE A 122 -23.92 -19.57 15.02
CA ILE A 122 -24.58 -18.75 13.99
C ILE A 122 -24.47 -19.49 12.66
N GLN A 123 -25.63 -19.81 12.07
CA GLN A 123 -25.70 -20.48 10.76
C GLN A 123 -25.25 -19.59 9.59
N ASP A 124 -25.30 -18.25 9.70
CA ASP A 124 -24.80 -17.32 8.68
C ASP A 124 -23.79 -16.31 9.25
N PRO A 125 -22.47 -16.58 9.17
CA PRO A 125 -21.44 -15.71 9.72
C PRO A 125 -21.19 -14.45 8.88
N PHE A 126 -21.78 -14.34 7.68
CA PHE A 126 -21.45 -13.29 6.73
C PHE A 126 -21.63 -11.88 7.29
N ALA A 127 -22.71 -11.62 8.02
CA ALA A 127 -22.98 -10.31 8.62
C ALA A 127 -21.90 -9.88 9.63
N PHE A 128 -21.38 -10.83 10.41
CA PHE A 128 -20.31 -10.58 11.37
C PHE A 128 -18.97 -10.37 10.68
N LEU A 129 -18.68 -11.18 9.66
CA LEU A 129 -17.49 -11.00 8.84
C LEU A 129 -17.49 -9.63 8.17
N MET A 130 -18.59 -9.23 7.53
CA MET A 130 -18.76 -7.91 6.93
C MET A 130 -18.69 -6.77 7.94
N GLY A 131 -19.35 -6.90 9.09
CA GLY A 131 -19.32 -5.89 10.15
C GLY A 131 -17.90 -5.63 10.66
N GLY A 132 -17.14 -6.69 10.95
CA GLY A 132 -15.78 -6.54 11.43
C GLY A 132 -14.83 -6.06 10.33
N GLN A 133 -15.06 -6.46 9.08
CA GLN A 133 -14.32 -5.97 7.92
C GLN A 133 -14.55 -4.48 7.67
N THR A 134 -15.78 -4.01 7.91
CA THR A 134 -16.11 -2.57 7.87
C THR A 134 -15.37 -1.80 8.97
N LEU A 135 -15.31 -2.31 10.20
CA LEU A 135 -14.56 -1.65 11.28
C LEU A 135 -13.06 -1.54 10.96
N CYS A 136 -12.46 -2.60 10.43
CA CYS A 136 -11.06 -2.55 10.02
C CYS A 136 -10.83 -1.62 8.81
N ALA A 137 -11.79 -1.52 7.88
CA ALA A 137 -11.73 -0.56 6.78
C ALA A 137 -11.73 0.90 7.26
N LEU A 138 -12.54 1.22 8.28
CA LEU A 138 -12.54 2.54 8.91
C LEU A 138 -11.19 2.84 9.59
N ALA A 139 -10.52 1.81 10.13
CA ALA A 139 -9.19 1.96 10.71
C ALA A 139 -8.10 2.23 9.65
N GLN A 140 -8.24 1.65 8.45
CA GLN A 140 -7.26 1.74 7.36
C GLN A 140 -6.93 3.19 6.99
N THR A 141 -7.95 4.05 6.88
CA THR A 141 -7.76 5.43 6.45
C THR A 141 -7.02 6.27 7.49
N LEU A 142 -7.22 6.00 8.77
CA LEU A 142 -6.45 6.64 9.84
C LEU A 142 -4.98 6.22 9.82
N VAL A 143 -4.69 4.95 9.58
CA VAL A 143 -3.32 4.43 9.66
C VAL A 143 -2.48 4.74 8.42
N ILE A 144 -3.08 4.84 7.24
CA ILE A 144 -2.35 5.02 5.98
C ILE A 144 -1.81 6.45 5.80
N PHE A 145 -2.48 7.44 6.40
CA PHE A 145 -2.06 8.86 6.36
C PHE A 145 -1.11 9.24 7.51
N SER A 146 -1.04 8.42 8.55
CA SER A 146 -0.29 8.70 9.78
C SER A 146 1.25 8.73 9.64
N PRO A 147 1.92 7.90 8.82
CA PRO A 147 3.38 7.82 8.77
C PRO A 147 4.07 9.16 8.44
N ALA A 148 3.56 9.88 7.43
CA ALA A 148 4.11 11.18 7.04
C ALA A 148 3.96 12.22 8.16
N LYS A 149 2.79 12.24 8.82
CA LYS A 149 2.55 13.15 9.96
C LYS A 149 3.44 12.79 11.17
N LEU A 150 3.65 11.50 11.45
CA LEU A 150 4.56 11.06 12.50
C LEU A 150 6.00 11.50 12.19
N ALA A 151 6.47 11.28 10.96
CA ALA A 151 7.80 11.67 10.53
C ALA A 151 8.02 13.18 10.69
N ALA A 152 7.07 14.01 10.26
CA ALA A 152 7.14 15.45 10.40
C ALA A 152 7.22 15.91 11.88
N LEU A 153 6.39 15.33 12.76
CA LEU A 153 6.22 15.79 14.14
C LEU A 153 7.23 15.22 15.14
N TRP A 154 7.69 13.98 14.97
CA TRP A 154 8.50 13.25 15.97
C TRP A 154 9.93 12.98 15.52
N PHE A 155 10.21 13.08 14.22
CA PHE A 155 11.54 12.81 13.67
C PHE A 155 12.26 14.09 13.20
N PRO A 156 13.56 14.20 13.46
CA PRO A 156 14.39 15.29 12.96
C PRO A 156 14.56 15.14 11.44
N GLU A 157 14.82 16.25 10.75
CA GLU A 157 14.85 16.32 9.29
C GLU A 157 15.74 15.26 8.62
N HIS A 158 16.82 14.81 9.27
CA HIS A 158 17.75 13.79 8.75
C HIS A 158 17.28 12.33 8.93
N GLN A 159 16.09 12.10 9.48
CA GLN A 159 15.51 10.75 9.64
C GLN A 159 14.04 10.69 9.20
N ARG A 160 13.50 11.76 8.61
CA ARG A 160 12.07 11.85 8.29
C ARG A 160 11.69 10.89 7.18
N ALA A 161 12.45 10.87 6.08
CA ALA A 161 12.15 10.00 4.96
C ALA A 161 12.23 8.53 5.38
N THR A 162 13.24 8.17 6.17
CA THR A 162 13.40 6.81 6.70
C THR A 162 12.26 6.42 7.64
N ALA A 163 11.83 7.32 8.54
CA ALA A 163 10.72 7.05 9.45
C ALA A 163 9.39 6.86 8.68
N ASN A 164 9.11 7.74 7.72
CA ASN A 164 7.94 7.64 6.86
C ASN A 164 7.96 6.33 6.06
N MET A 165 9.11 5.98 5.47
CA MET A 165 9.31 4.73 4.74
C MET A 165 9.02 3.49 5.59
N ILE A 166 9.53 3.40 6.82
CA ILE A 166 9.25 2.26 7.71
C ILE A 166 7.73 2.12 7.95
N GLY A 167 7.05 3.25 8.20
CA GLY A 167 5.60 3.26 8.44
C GLY A 167 4.79 2.87 7.20
N THR A 168 5.07 3.49 6.04
CA THR A 168 4.33 3.26 4.80
C THR A 168 4.60 1.87 4.21
N MET A 169 5.84 1.39 4.25
CA MET A 169 6.22 0.07 3.70
C MET A 169 5.72 -1.11 4.56
N SER A 170 5.26 -0.85 5.79
CA SER A 170 4.61 -1.88 6.62
C SER A 170 3.30 -2.40 6.03
N ASN A 171 2.59 -1.58 5.24
CA ASN A 171 1.34 -1.97 4.59
C ASN A 171 1.55 -3.06 3.51
N PRO A 172 2.41 -2.86 2.46
CA PRO A 172 2.65 -3.90 1.46
C PRO A 172 3.30 -5.17 2.07
N LEU A 173 4.09 -5.06 3.14
CA LEU A 173 4.57 -6.22 3.87
C LEU A 173 3.43 -7.05 4.51
N GLY A 174 2.40 -6.39 5.06
CA GLY A 174 1.22 -7.07 5.59
C GLY A 174 0.41 -7.79 4.51
N ILE A 175 0.28 -7.18 3.33
CA ILE A 175 -0.32 -7.79 2.13
C ILE A 175 0.45 -9.07 1.75
N LEU A 176 1.78 -8.99 1.65
CA LEU A 176 2.63 -10.14 1.35
C LEU A 176 2.45 -11.27 2.37
N VAL A 177 2.44 -10.94 3.66
CA VAL A 177 2.26 -11.94 4.72
C VAL A 177 0.86 -12.56 4.65
N ALA A 178 -0.21 -11.80 4.38
CA ALA A 178 -1.53 -12.40 4.19
C ALA A 178 -1.54 -13.39 3.01
N ASN A 179 -0.98 -13.01 1.86
CA ASN A 179 -0.93 -13.89 0.68
C ASN A 179 -0.15 -15.19 0.91
N LEU A 180 0.91 -15.16 1.70
CA LEU A 180 1.70 -16.36 2.00
C LEU A 180 1.16 -17.17 3.18
N LEU A 181 0.72 -16.49 4.24
CA LEU A 181 0.33 -17.10 5.50
C LEU A 181 -1.11 -17.62 5.48
N SER A 182 -2.05 -16.95 4.79
CA SER A 182 -3.45 -17.41 4.75
C SER A 182 -3.58 -18.81 4.13
N PRO A 183 -3.00 -19.11 2.95
CA PRO A 183 -3.05 -20.46 2.37
C PRO A 183 -2.22 -21.48 3.18
N ALA A 184 -1.13 -21.05 3.82
CA ALA A 184 -0.32 -21.95 4.64
C ALA A 184 -1.04 -22.42 5.91
N LEU A 185 -1.89 -21.55 6.50
CA LEU A 185 -2.69 -21.84 7.68
C LEU A 185 -3.99 -22.57 7.36
N VAL A 186 -4.65 -22.21 6.25
CA VAL A 186 -5.96 -22.76 5.87
C VAL A 186 -5.78 -23.85 4.82
N LYS A 187 -5.50 -25.08 5.27
CA LYS A 187 -5.45 -26.26 4.39
C LYS A 187 -6.80 -26.96 4.29
N LYS A 188 -7.60 -26.85 5.33
CA LYS A 188 -8.96 -27.38 5.41
C LYS A 188 -9.89 -26.30 5.93
N GLU A 189 -11.16 -26.44 5.61
CA GLU A 189 -12.23 -25.56 6.07
C GLU A 189 -12.15 -25.27 7.58
N LYS A 190 -11.89 -26.31 8.38
CA LYS A 190 -11.79 -26.24 9.85
C LYS A 190 -10.70 -25.30 10.40
N ASP A 191 -9.74 -24.90 9.58
CA ASP A 191 -8.58 -24.11 10.00
C ASP A 191 -8.85 -22.59 9.95
N ILE A 192 -9.97 -22.15 9.37
CA ILE A 192 -10.35 -20.72 9.26
C ILE A 192 -10.39 -20.00 10.63
N PRO A 193 -10.96 -20.54 11.72
CA PRO A 193 -10.96 -19.89 13.03
C PRO A 193 -9.54 -19.72 13.60
N MET A 194 -8.65 -20.68 13.31
CA MET A 194 -7.24 -20.59 13.71
C MET A 194 -6.54 -19.43 12.99
N MET A 195 -6.77 -19.28 11.68
CA MET A 195 -6.24 -18.16 10.89
C MET A 195 -6.71 -16.81 11.47
N LEU A 196 -8.02 -16.67 11.74
CA LEU A 196 -8.57 -15.45 12.31
C LEU A 196 -8.01 -15.16 13.72
N GLY A 197 -7.87 -16.18 14.55
CA GLY A 197 -7.25 -16.05 15.88
C GLY A 197 -5.79 -15.57 15.82
N ILE A 198 -5.00 -16.07 14.86
CA ILE A 198 -3.62 -15.64 14.65
C ILE A 198 -3.57 -14.16 14.23
N TYR A 199 -4.50 -13.70 13.38
CA TYR A 199 -4.54 -12.30 12.95
C TYR A 199 -5.03 -11.31 14.01
N ILE A 200 -5.68 -11.77 15.09
CA ILE A 200 -5.99 -10.93 16.26
C ILE A 200 -4.73 -10.56 17.02
N ILE A 201 -3.72 -11.43 17.10
CA ILE A 201 -2.51 -11.23 17.90
C ILE A 201 -1.80 -9.90 17.56
N PRO A 202 -1.42 -9.62 16.28
CA PRO A 202 -0.77 -8.36 15.95
C PRO A 202 -1.71 -7.15 16.14
N ALA A 203 -3.03 -7.30 15.92
CA ALA A 203 -4.00 -6.23 16.14
C ALA A 203 -4.14 -5.87 17.63
N GLY A 204 -4.20 -6.89 18.50
CA GLY A 204 -4.29 -6.74 19.95
C GLY A 204 -3.00 -6.19 20.56
N LEU A 205 -1.84 -6.68 20.11
CA LEU A 205 -0.55 -6.13 20.52
C LEU A 205 -0.43 -4.64 20.14
N ALA A 206 -0.82 -4.29 18.91
CA ALA A 206 -0.80 -2.90 18.47
C ALA A 206 -1.77 -2.01 19.28
N CYS A 207 -2.96 -2.51 19.63
CA CYS A 207 -3.93 -1.82 20.49
C CYS A 207 -3.41 -1.61 21.92
N LEU A 208 -2.83 -2.65 22.52
CA LEU A 208 -2.23 -2.56 23.85
C LEU A 208 -1.05 -1.57 23.87
N LEU A 209 -0.15 -1.64 22.89
CA LEU A 209 0.97 -0.71 22.81
C LEU A 209 0.50 0.72 22.51
N ALA A 210 -0.50 0.92 21.65
CA ALA A 210 -1.05 2.25 21.38
C ALA A 210 -1.65 2.88 22.64
N THR A 211 -2.42 2.11 23.41
CA THR A 211 -3.06 2.60 24.64
C THR A 211 -2.08 2.79 25.80
N ALA A 212 -1.11 1.89 25.97
CA ALA A 212 -0.17 1.93 27.07
C ALA A 212 1.05 2.83 26.82
N CYS A 213 1.50 2.99 25.58
CA CYS A 213 2.76 3.68 25.26
C CYS A 213 2.59 5.08 24.65
N LEU A 214 1.40 5.44 24.13
CA LEU A 214 1.14 6.75 23.52
C LEU A 214 0.45 7.71 24.48
N TRP A 215 1.22 8.59 25.11
CA TRP A 215 0.72 9.54 26.11
C TRP A 215 0.60 10.97 25.56
N GLU A 216 1.35 11.32 24.51
CA GLU A 216 1.40 12.67 23.94
C GLU A 216 1.23 12.60 22.41
N SER A 217 0.53 13.57 21.82
CA SER A 217 0.38 13.70 20.35
C SER A 217 1.61 14.32 19.69
N VAL A 218 2.28 15.20 20.41
CA VAL A 218 3.42 16.00 19.96
C VAL A 218 4.49 15.88 21.05
N PRO A 219 5.79 15.74 20.72
CA PRO A 219 6.82 15.68 21.74
C PRO A 219 6.85 16.98 22.57
N PRO A 220 7.26 16.94 23.85
CA PRO A 220 7.28 18.11 24.75
C PRO A 220 8.18 19.26 24.26
N SER A 221 9.17 18.94 23.43
CA SER A 221 9.96 19.89 22.66
C SER A 221 9.95 19.47 21.18
N PRO A 222 9.77 20.41 20.23
CA PRO A 222 9.75 20.08 18.82
C PRO A 222 11.10 19.49 18.38
N PRO A 223 11.14 18.56 17.42
CA PRO A 223 12.41 17.98 16.95
C PRO A 223 13.12 18.84 15.89
N SER A 224 12.48 19.89 15.37
CA SER A 224 13.03 20.79 14.34
C SER A 224 12.31 22.14 14.30
N ALA A 225 12.89 23.13 13.62
CA ALA A 225 12.29 24.44 13.39
C ALA A 225 10.96 24.34 12.60
N GLY A 226 10.88 23.44 11.61
CA GLY A 226 9.64 23.21 10.86
C GLY A 226 8.49 22.73 11.75
N ALA A 227 8.77 21.85 12.72
CA ALA A 227 7.76 21.37 13.67
C ALA A 227 7.37 22.41 14.74
N ALA A 228 8.23 23.40 14.99
CA ALA A 228 7.96 24.49 15.95
C ALA A 228 7.05 25.59 15.39
N HIS A 229 7.02 25.74 14.05
CA HIS A 229 6.18 26.70 13.35
C HIS A 229 4.90 26.08 12.73
N SER A 230 4.57 24.84 13.06
CA SER A 230 3.37 24.13 12.60
C SER A 230 2.07 24.68 13.24
N THR A 231 1.73 25.95 13.01
CA THR A 231 0.35 26.43 13.17
C THR A 231 -0.40 26.11 11.88
N SER A 232 -1.00 24.91 11.83
CA SER A 232 -1.82 24.48 10.69
C SER A 232 -2.97 25.47 10.47
N GLU A 233 -3.13 25.93 9.23
CA GLU A 233 -4.32 26.65 8.79
C GLU A 233 -5.59 25.81 9.03
N LYS A 234 -6.75 26.47 9.12
CA LYS A 234 -8.02 25.74 9.27
C LYS A 234 -8.18 24.73 8.13
N PHE A 235 -8.64 23.52 8.44
CA PHE A 235 -8.70 22.39 7.51
C PHE A 235 -9.23 22.73 6.10
N LEU A 236 -10.36 23.45 6.01
CA LEU A 236 -10.96 23.82 4.72
C LEU A 236 -10.14 24.86 3.95
N ASP A 237 -9.53 25.82 4.66
CA ASP A 237 -8.66 26.83 4.06
C ASP A 237 -7.35 26.20 3.58
N GLY A 238 -6.81 25.24 4.35
CA GLY A 238 -5.68 24.41 3.96
C GLY A 238 -5.96 23.59 2.70
N LEU A 239 -7.13 22.94 2.61
CA LEU A 239 -7.53 22.20 1.42
C LEU A 239 -7.62 23.10 0.18
N LYS A 240 -8.16 24.32 0.33
CA LYS A 240 -8.20 25.31 -0.75
C LYS A 240 -6.80 25.76 -1.17
N LEU A 241 -5.88 25.88 -0.22
CA LEU A 241 -4.48 26.25 -0.49
C LEU A 241 -3.76 25.15 -1.27
N LEU A 242 -3.95 23.88 -0.89
CA LEU A 242 -3.40 22.71 -1.57
C LEU A 242 -3.77 22.67 -3.05
N VAL A 243 -5.08 22.79 -3.35
CA VAL A 243 -5.59 22.72 -4.74
C VAL A 243 -5.13 23.92 -5.58
N ARG A 244 -4.79 25.05 -4.95
CA ARG A 244 -4.28 26.24 -5.65
C ARG A 244 -2.77 26.19 -5.88
N ASN A 245 -2.04 25.37 -5.12
CA ASN A 245 -0.59 25.21 -5.24
C ASN A 245 -0.23 24.34 -6.44
N ARG A 246 0.35 24.96 -7.48
CA ARG A 246 0.73 24.27 -8.72
C ARG A 246 1.75 23.15 -8.50
N ALA A 247 2.69 23.34 -7.58
CA ALA A 247 3.71 22.32 -7.28
C ALA A 247 3.06 21.09 -6.65
N TYR A 248 2.19 21.31 -5.66
CA TYR A 248 1.45 20.24 -5.00
C TYR A 248 0.53 19.50 -5.97
N VAL A 249 -0.26 20.22 -6.79
CA VAL A 249 -1.16 19.59 -7.77
C VAL A 249 -0.39 18.76 -8.79
N THR A 250 0.77 19.24 -9.26
CA THR A 250 1.62 18.47 -10.19
C THR A 250 2.12 17.19 -9.53
N LEU A 251 2.60 17.28 -8.28
CA LEU A 251 3.04 16.12 -7.52
C LEU A 251 1.91 15.14 -7.25
N ALA A 252 0.72 15.64 -6.88
CA ALA A 252 -0.46 14.84 -6.59
C ALA A 252 -0.90 14.02 -7.82
N VAL A 253 -0.91 14.62 -9.01
CA VAL A 253 -1.26 13.91 -10.26
C VAL A 253 -0.19 12.88 -10.65
N CYS A 254 1.10 13.24 -10.57
CA CYS A 254 2.17 12.31 -10.95
C CYS A 254 2.26 11.13 -9.97
N PHE A 255 2.23 11.40 -8.68
CA PHE A 255 2.34 10.37 -7.66
C PHE A 255 1.03 9.59 -7.49
N GLY A 256 -0.12 10.25 -7.57
CA GLY A 256 -1.43 9.61 -7.58
C GLY A 256 -1.60 8.61 -8.73
N GLY A 257 -1.25 9.03 -9.96
CA GLY A 257 -1.22 8.15 -11.12
C GLY A 257 -0.24 6.98 -10.93
N GLY A 258 0.90 7.23 -10.29
CA GLY A 258 1.83 6.19 -9.87
C GLY A 258 1.18 5.15 -8.95
N ILE A 259 0.53 5.57 -7.86
CA ILE A 259 -0.20 4.68 -6.93
C ILE A 259 -1.22 3.84 -7.70
N GLY A 260 -1.97 4.46 -8.61
CA GLY A 260 -2.96 3.79 -9.44
C GLY A 260 -2.37 2.71 -10.35
N ILE A 261 -1.30 3.03 -11.09
CA ILE A 261 -0.59 2.09 -11.97
C ILE A 261 -0.03 0.93 -11.14
N PHE A 262 0.58 1.19 -9.99
CA PHE A 262 1.15 0.15 -9.14
C PHE A 262 0.09 -0.76 -8.53
N SER A 263 -1.02 -0.19 -8.08
CA SER A 263 -2.13 -0.96 -7.52
C SER A 263 -2.77 -1.85 -8.58
N SER A 264 -2.97 -1.31 -9.79
CA SER A 264 -3.46 -2.05 -10.97
C SER A 264 -2.52 -3.20 -11.34
N PHE A 265 -1.21 -2.90 -11.42
CA PHE A 265 -0.19 -3.90 -11.71
C PHE A 265 -0.17 -5.01 -10.67
N SER A 266 -0.22 -4.67 -9.38
CA SER A 266 -0.19 -5.66 -8.29
C SER A 266 -1.36 -6.64 -8.35
N VAL A 267 -2.55 -6.16 -8.73
CA VAL A 267 -3.76 -6.99 -8.85
C VAL A 267 -3.73 -7.82 -10.14
N LEU A 268 -3.27 -7.24 -11.25
CA LEU A 268 -3.31 -7.89 -12.56
C LEU A 268 -2.08 -8.77 -12.84
N LEU A 269 -1.03 -8.70 -12.02
CA LEU A 269 0.23 -9.43 -12.25
C LEU A 269 -0.01 -10.92 -12.43
N GLU A 270 -0.79 -11.55 -11.56
CA GLU A 270 -1.09 -12.98 -11.65
C GLU A 270 -1.83 -13.32 -12.94
N GLN A 271 -2.82 -12.51 -13.32
CA GLN A 271 -3.59 -12.70 -14.55
C GLN A 271 -2.70 -12.56 -15.79
N VAL A 272 -1.87 -11.51 -15.84
CA VAL A 272 -0.95 -11.25 -16.96
C VAL A 272 0.01 -12.42 -17.17
N LEU A 273 0.55 -12.98 -16.10
CA LEU A 273 1.49 -14.11 -16.18
C LEU A 273 0.78 -15.42 -16.53
N CYS A 274 -0.42 -15.60 -16.00
CA CYS A 274 -1.25 -16.77 -16.23
C CYS A 274 -1.68 -16.92 -17.71
N VAL A 275 -2.05 -15.82 -18.39
CA VAL A 275 -2.39 -15.82 -19.83
C VAL A 275 -1.22 -16.31 -20.68
N LYS A 276 0.03 -16.09 -20.23
CA LYS A 276 1.24 -16.47 -20.94
C LYS A 276 1.72 -17.90 -20.62
N GLY A 277 0.96 -18.66 -19.84
CA GLY A 277 1.27 -20.05 -19.49
C GLY A 277 2.24 -20.21 -18.32
N TYR A 278 2.51 -19.15 -17.53
CA TYR A 278 3.30 -19.27 -16.30
C TYR A 278 2.48 -19.93 -15.19
N SER A 279 3.16 -20.65 -14.28
CA SER A 279 2.50 -21.26 -13.12
C SER A 279 2.06 -20.21 -12.09
N ASN A 280 0.99 -20.51 -11.35
CA ASN A 280 0.52 -19.67 -10.24
C ASN A 280 1.60 -19.50 -9.16
N GLU A 281 2.41 -20.53 -8.90
CA GLU A 281 3.55 -20.45 -7.97
C GLU A 281 4.59 -19.42 -8.42
N PHE A 282 4.91 -19.39 -9.71
CA PHE A 282 5.87 -18.43 -10.26
C PHE A 282 5.30 -17.01 -10.26
N ALA A 283 4.01 -16.84 -10.54
CA ALA A 283 3.34 -15.55 -10.44
C ALA A 283 3.35 -15.01 -9.00
N GLY A 284 3.06 -15.88 -8.01
CA GLY A 284 3.17 -15.54 -6.59
C GLY A 284 4.60 -15.16 -6.18
N LEU A 285 5.62 -15.87 -6.69
CA LEU A 285 7.02 -15.51 -6.49
C LEU A 285 7.34 -14.13 -7.05
N CYS A 286 6.86 -13.81 -8.26
CA CYS A 286 7.06 -12.49 -8.86
C CYS A 286 6.41 -11.37 -8.03
N GLY A 287 5.19 -11.59 -7.52
CA GLY A 287 4.52 -10.65 -6.61
C GLY A 287 5.27 -10.47 -5.29
N ALA A 288 5.82 -11.56 -4.72
CA ALA A 288 6.65 -11.50 -3.51
C ALA A 288 7.95 -10.72 -3.72
N LEU A 289 8.66 -11.01 -4.83
CA LEU A 289 9.88 -10.29 -5.21
C LEU A 289 9.62 -8.80 -5.43
N PHE A 290 8.51 -8.46 -6.09
CA PHE A 290 8.07 -7.08 -6.30
C PHE A 290 7.92 -6.32 -4.97
N ILE A 291 7.29 -6.92 -3.95
CA ILE A 291 7.15 -6.28 -2.63
C ILE A 291 8.49 -6.20 -1.90
N VAL A 292 9.25 -7.30 -1.83
CA VAL A 292 10.52 -7.36 -1.07
C VAL A 292 11.54 -6.36 -1.61
N PHE A 293 11.75 -6.36 -2.93
CA PHE A 293 12.67 -5.41 -3.56
C PHE A 293 12.15 -3.98 -3.49
N GLY A 294 10.83 -3.78 -3.46
CA GLY A 294 10.23 -2.47 -3.23
C GLY A 294 10.54 -1.88 -1.86
N VAL A 295 10.44 -2.68 -0.80
CA VAL A 295 10.83 -2.26 0.54
C VAL A 295 12.33 -1.95 0.62
N LEU A 296 13.17 -2.79 0.00
CA LEU A 296 14.62 -2.55 -0.06
C LEU A 296 14.96 -1.26 -0.82
N GLY A 297 14.31 -1.02 -1.97
CA GLY A 297 14.48 0.19 -2.76
C GLY A 297 14.06 1.44 -1.98
N ALA A 298 12.90 1.38 -1.31
CA ALA A 298 12.43 2.45 -0.45
C ALA A 298 13.39 2.76 0.69
N LEU A 299 13.95 1.73 1.34
CA LEU A 299 14.94 1.91 2.39
C LEU A 299 16.19 2.62 1.88
N VAL A 300 16.79 2.12 0.80
CA VAL A 300 18.02 2.69 0.23
C VAL A 300 17.81 4.14 -0.21
N LEU A 301 16.72 4.42 -0.93
CA LEU A 301 16.44 5.75 -1.45
C LEU A 301 16.07 6.74 -0.33
N SER A 302 15.34 6.30 0.69
CA SER A 302 15.00 7.15 1.85
C SER A 302 16.24 7.52 2.67
N LEU A 303 17.16 6.57 2.90
CA LEU A 303 18.45 6.85 3.56
C LEU A 303 19.33 7.81 2.73
N TYR A 304 19.31 7.66 1.41
CA TYR A 304 20.03 8.55 0.49
C TYR A 304 19.48 9.99 0.56
N VAL A 305 18.16 10.15 0.49
CA VAL A 305 17.53 11.49 0.53
C VAL A 305 17.63 12.13 1.91
N ASP A 306 17.55 11.35 2.98
CA ASP A 306 17.73 11.86 4.35
C ASP A 306 19.12 12.52 4.53
N ARG A 307 20.15 11.99 3.87
CA ARG A 307 21.52 12.56 3.89
C ARG A 307 21.74 13.69 2.90
N THR A 308 21.20 13.57 1.69
CA THR A 308 21.51 14.48 0.58
C THR A 308 20.54 15.65 0.46
N LYS A 309 19.32 15.54 1.01
CA LYS A 309 18.23 16.53 0.92
C LYS A 309 17.72 16.81 -0.51
N HIS A 310 18.15 16.03 -1.50
CA HIS A 310 17.70 16.18 -2.89
C HIS A 310 16.37 15.45 -3.16
N PHE A 311 15.30 15.82 -2.43
CA PHE A 311 13.97 15.17 -2.55
C PHE A 311 13.39 15.25 -3.96
N THR A 312 13.43 16.44 -4.57
CA THR A 312 12.83 16.68 -5.90
C THR A 312 13.53 15.87 -7.00
N GLU A 313 14.86 15.79 -6.96
CA GLU A 313 15.64 15.05 -7.96
C GLU A 313 15.44 13.55 -7.82
N ALA A 314 15.43 13.03 -6.58
CA ALA A 314 15.19 11.63 -6.30
C ALA A 314 13.82 11.16 -6.82
N VAL A 315 12.76 11.95 -6.61
CA VAL A 315 11.40 11.64 -7.12
C VAL A 315 11.38 11.65 -8.64
N LYS A 316 11.98 12.66 -9.30
CA LYS A 316 12.04 12.75 -10.77
C LYS A 316 12.77 11.55 -11.38
N ILE A 317 13.97 11.25 -10.88
CA ILE A 317 14.78 10.13 -11.35
C ILE A 317 14.04 8.81 -11.10
N GLY A 318 13.43 8.64 -9.93
CA GLY A 318 12.67 7.46 -9.57
C GLY A 318 11.48 7.21 -10.49
N PHE A 319 10.73 8.25 -10.88
CA PHE A 319 9.66 8.11 -11.88
C PHE A 319 10.18 7.76 -13.27
N CYS A 320 11.29 8.35 -13.71
CA CYS A 320 11.90 7.99 -15.00
C CYS A 320 12.35 6.52 -15.02
N LEU A 321 13.05 6.07 -13.97
CA LEU A 321 13.50 4.68 -13.85
C LEU A 321 12.32 3.71 -13.79
N THR A 322 11.29 4.04 -13.01
CA THR A 322 10.04 3.27 -12.95
C THR A 322 9.42 3.13 -14.35
N SER A 323 9.29 4.23 -15.10
CA SER A 323 8.71 4.20 -16.45
C SER A 323 9.52 3.32 -17.39
N MET A 324 10.85 3.40 -17.36
CA MET A 324 11.72 2.53 -18.16
C MET A 324 11.52 1.05 -17.83
N VAL A 325 11.39 0.70 -16.53
CA VAL A 325 11.17 -0.68 -16.12
C VAL A 325 9.75 -1.16 -16.46
N CYS A 326 8.73 -0.30 -16.41
CA CYS A 326 7.39 -0.63 -16.92
C CYS A 326 7.42 -1.00 -18.41
N VAL A 327 8.18 -0.25 -19.22
CA VAL A 327 8.37 -0.58 -20.65
C VAL A 327 9.12 -1.90 -20.80
N ALA A 328 10.18 -2.12 -20.02
CA ALA A 328 10.91 -3.39 -20.03
C ALA A 328 10.00 -4.58 -19.67
N PHE A 329 9.13 -4.42 -18.67
CA PHE A 329 8.13 -5.43 -18.30
C PHE A 329 7.15 -5.70 -19.44
N ALA A 330 6.62 -4.64 -20.08
CA ALA A 330 5.71 -4.77 -21.21
C ALA A 330 6.34 -5.51 -22.40
N LEU A 331 7.65 -5.38 -22.61
CA LEU A 331 8.39 -6.10 -23.65
C LEU A 331 8.71 -7.54 -23.25
N VAL A 332 9.28 -7.74 -22.05
CA VAL A 332 9.72 -9.08 -21.61
C VAL A 332 8.56 -10.01 -21.28
N SER A 333 7.43 -9.49 -20.80
CA SER A 333 6.21 -10.28 -20.63
C SER A 333 5.65 -10.85 -21.94
N GLN A 334 6.08 -10.34 -23.10
CA GLN A 334 5.72 -10.88 -24.41
C GLN A 334 6.67 -12.00 -24.86
N LEU A 335 7.86 -12.10 -24.26
CA LEU A 335 8.86 -13.11 -24.59
C LEU A 335 8.61 -14.36 -23.76
N GLN A 336 8.24 -15.46 -24.42
CA GLN A 336 7.95 -16.73 -23.75
C GLN A 336 9.24 -17.41 -23.24
N GLY A 337 9.14 -18.10 -22.10
CA GLY A 337 10.22 -18.96 -21.57
C GLY A 337 11.31 -18.26 -20.75
N GLN A 338 11.26 -16.93 -20.58
CA GLN A 338 12.27 -16.17 -19.84
C GLN A 338 11.86 -15.91 -18.37
N THR A 339 11.75 -16.98 -17.56
CA THR A 339 11.35 -16.87 -16.14
C THR A 339 12.30 -15.98 -15.32
N LEU A 340 13.61 -16.13 -15.49
CA LEU A 340 14.60 -15.34 -14.75
C LEU A 340 14.55 -13.85 -15.08
N ALA A 341 14.43 -13.51 -16.37
CA ALA A 341 14.36 -12.10 -16.80
C ALA A 341 13.08 -11.42 -16.31
N LEU A 342 11.95 -12.14 -16.35
CA LEU A 342 10.67 -11.64 -15.86
C LEU A 342 10.70 -11.42 -14.35
N ALA A 343 11.24 -12.37 -13.57
CA ALA A 343 11.41 -12.22 -12.14
C ALA A 343 12.32 -11.03 -11.79
N ALA A 344 13.44 -10.86 -12.53
CA ALA A 344 14.34 -9.72 -12.34
C ALA A 344 13.65 -8.38 -12.64
N ILE A 345 12.83 -8.30 -13.68
CA ILE A 345 12.09 -7.08 -14.00
C ILE A 345 11.00 -6.78 -12.98
N CYS A 346 10.30 -7.79 -12.46
CA CYS A 346 9.37 -7.62 -11.35
C CYS A 346 10.09 -7.08 -10.10
N SER A 347 11.28 -7.60 -9.78
CA SER A 347 12.12 -7.07 -8.70
C SER A 347 12.52 -5.61 -8.94
N LEU A 348 12.99 -5.26 -10.14
CA LEU A 348 13.38 -3.89 -10.49
C LEU A 348 12.19 -2.92 -10.45
N LEU A 349 11.02 -3.38 -10.90
CA LEU A 349 9.80 -2.59 -10.90
C LEU A 349 9.37 -2.28 -9.46
N GLY A 350 9.48 -3.26 -8.57
CA GLY A 350 9.28 -3.07 -7.15
C GLY A 350 10.27 -2.05 -6.58
N LEU A 351 11.56 -2.30 -6.82
CA LEU A 351 12.67 -1.49 -6.31
C LEU A 351 12.53 -0.01 -6.66
N PHE A 352 12.30 0.33 -7.92
CA PHE A 352 12.15 1.74 -8.31
C PHE A 352 10.76 2.26 -8.00
N GLY A 353 9.72 1.43 -8.09
CA GLY A 353 8.35 1.85 -7.93
C GLY A 353 7.97 2.23 -6.50
N PHE A 354 8.08 1.29 -5.56
CA PHE A 354 7.75 1.54 -4.16
C PHE A 354 8.69 2.56 -3.52
N SER A 355 9.92 2.70 -4.03
CA SER A 355 10.91 3.61 -3.45
C SER A 355 10.51 5.09 -3.50
N VAL A 356 9.72 5.47 -4.51
CA VAL A 356 9.30 6.86 -4.70
C VAL A 356 8.22 7.26 -3.68
N ALA A 357 7.42 6.31 -3.19
CA ALA A 357 6.25 6.59 -2.37
C ALA A 357 6.53 7.39 -1.08
N PRO A 358 7.44 6.95 -0.18
CA PRO A 358 7.68 7.70 1.05
C PRO A 358 8.30 9.09 0.79
N ILE A 359 9.10 9.22 -0.27
CA ILE A 359 9.80 10.47 -0.60
C ILE A 359 8.84 11.47 -1.24
N ALA A 360 7.96 11.02 -2.13
CA ALA A 360 6.90 11.84 -2.70
C ALA A 360 5.94 12.35 -1.62
N MET A 361 5.66 11.54 -0.60
CA MET A 361 4.85 11.95 0.55
C MET A 361 5.53 13.02 1.41
N GLU A 362 6.83 12.90 1.69
CA GLU A 362 7.59 13.95 2.38
C GLU A 362 7.63 15.24 1.56
N LEU A 363 7.89 15.13 0.25
CA LEU A 363 7.89 16.28 -0.66
C LEU A 363 6.49 16.94 -0.74
N ALA A 364 5.42 16.15 -0.68
CA ALA A 364 4.06 16.65 -0.64
C ALA A 364 3.79 17.44 0.63
N VAL A 365 4.24 16.96 1.79
CA VAL A 365 4.13 17.69 3.06
C VAL A 365 4.95 18.99 3.02
N GLU A 366 6.18 18.93 2.53
CA GLU A 366 7.09 20.08 2.48
C GLU A 366 6.59 21.20 1.54
N CYS A 367 6.13 20.85 0.32
CA CYS A 367 5.60 21.83 -0.62
C CYS A 367 4.23 22.40 -0.22
N SER A 368 3.57 21.78 0.77
CA SER A 368 2.24 22.18 1.26
C SER A 368 2.29 23.13 2.44
N PHE A 369 3.46 23.49 2.96
CA PHE A 369 3.56 24.42 4.08
C PHE A 369 2.83 25.75 3.78
N PRO A 370 2.00 26.31 4.70
CA PRO A 370 1.77 25.93 6.10
C PRO A 370 0.54 25.02 6.35
N VAL A 371 0.09 24.23 5.36
CA VAL A 371 -1.04 23.31 5.53
C VAL A 371 -0.65 22.11 6.41
N GLY A 372 -1.60 21.66 7.25
CA GLY A 372 -1.44 20.48 8.09
C GLY A 372 -0.97 19.25 7.33
N GLU A 373 0.01 18.56 7.90
CA GLU A 373 0.74 17.47 7.23
C GLU A 373 -0.19 16.29 6.90
N GLY A 374 -1.19 16.06 7.76
CA GLY A 374 -2.21 15.03 7.54
C GLY A 374 -3.11 15.34 6.34
N ALA A 375 -3.45 16.62 6.12
CA ALA A 375 -4.24 17.05 4.97
C ALA A 375 -3.45 16.94 3.66
N ALA A 376 -2.19 17.37 3.66
CA ALA A 376 -1.31 17.26 2.50
C ALA A 376 -1.09 15.79 2.10
N ALA A 377 -0.73 14.92 3.05
CA ALA A 377 -0.50 13.50 2.83
C ALA A 377 -1.78 12.75 2.41
N GLY A 378 -2.87 12.97 3.15
CA GLY A 378 -4.11 12.24 2.92
C GLY A 378 -4.79 12.60 1.61
N LEU A 379 -4.79 13.89 1.23
CA LEU A 379 -5.40 14.32 -0.03
C LEU A 379 -4.67 13.74 -1.25
N VAL A 380 -3.34 13.67 -1.22
CA VAL A 380 -2.55 13.02 -2.29
C VAL A 380 -2.97 11.56 -2.46
N ILE A 381 -3.11 10.81 -1.37
CA ILE A 381 -3.49 9.39 -1.44
C ILE A 381 -4.93 9.25 -1.94
N VAL A 382 -5.88 10.08 -1.46
CA VAL A 382 -7.28 10.04 -1.91
C VAL A 382 -7.39 10.34 -3.41
N LEU A 383 -6.68 11.37 -3.89
CA LEU A 383 -6.61 11.69 -5.32
C LEU A 383 -5.99 10.52 -6.11
N GLY A 384 -4.91 9.91 -5.60
CA GLY A 384 -4.29 8.76 -6.23
C GLY A 384 -5.19 7.53 -6.33
N GLN A 385 -6.02 7.27 -5.33
CA GLN A 385 -7.02 6.20 -5.40
C GLN A 385 -8.08 6.48 -6.47
N ALA A 386 -8.57 7.72 -6.55
CA ALA A 386 -9.53 8.12 -7.58
C ALA A 386 -8.93 8.01 -9.01
N GLU A 387 -7.69 8.47 -9.19
CA GLU A 387 -6.94 8.32 -10.44
C GLU A 387 -6.69 6.85 -10.78
N GLY A 388 -6.37 6.01 -9.79
CA GLY A 388 -6.22 4.56 -9.97
C GLY A 388 -7.49 3.86 -10.44
N VAL A 389 -8.64 4.21 -9.87
CA VAL A 389 -9.95 3.71 -10.35
C VAL A 389 -10.19 4.12 -11.80
N LEU A 390 -9.90 5.38 -12.15
CA LEU A 390 -10.03 5.88 -13.51
C LEU A 390 -9.12 5.11 -14.49
N VAL A 391 -7.86 4.91 -14.13
CA VAL A 391 -6.87 4.14 -14.92
C VAL A 391 -7.33 2.68 -15.08
N MET A 392 -7.81 2.03 -14.02
CA MET A 392 -8.35 0.66 -14.11
C MET A 392 -9.56 0.57 -15.04
N VAL A 393 -10.49 1.52 -14.95
CA VAL A 393 -11.67 1.56 -15.83
C VAL A 393 -11.25 1.79 -17.29
N LEU A 394 -10.32 2.71 -17.54
CA LEU A 394 -9.76 2.96 -18.87
C LEU A 394 -9.07 1.71 -19.43
N LEU A 395 -8.21 1.06 -18.65
CA LEU A 395 -7.56 -0.19 -19.04
C LEU A 395 -8.61 -1.23 -19.41
N THR A 396 -9.60 -1.46 -18.54
CA THR A 396 -10.67 -2.44 -18.78
C THR A 396 -11.50 -2.09 -20.01
N ALA A 397 -11.85 -0.81 -20.23
CA ALA A 397 -12.61 -0.36 -21.39
C ALA A 397 -11.84 -0.49 -22.72
N LEU A 398 -10.51 -0.34 -22.67
CA LEU A 398 -9.62 -0.51 -23.81
C LEU A 398 -9.26 -1.99 -24.07
N THR A 399 -9.63 -2.92 -23.17
CA THR A 399 -9.41 -4.35 -23.42
C THR A 399 -10.28 -4.87 -24.55
N VAL A 400 -9.64 -5.44 -25.56
CA VAL A 400 -10.32 -6.19 -26.64
C VAL A 400 -10.17 -7.67 -26.35
N ARG A 401 -11.30 -8.38 -26.25
CA ARG A 401 -11.34 -9.81 -25.98
C ARG A 401 -10.81 -10.58 -27.20
N ARG A 402 -9.63 -11.19 -27.10
CA ARG A 402 -9.14 -12.15 -28.11
C ARG A 402 -9.76 -13.53 -27.89
N ALA A 403 -9.95 -14.25 -29.00
CA ALA A 403 -10.27 -15.67 -28.98
C ALA A 403 -9.11 -16.47 -28.35
N GLU A 404 -9.48 -17.54 -27.64
CA GLU A 404 -8.68 -18.40 -26.77
C GLU A 404 -7.19 -18.51 -27.13
N PRO A 405 -6.26 -18.11 -26.24
CA PRO A 405 -4.87 -18.50 -26.39
C PRO A 405 -4.75 -20.02 -26.16
N SER A 406 -3.96 -20.69 -27.00
CA SER A 406 -3.77 -22.14 -27.00
C SER A 406 -3.11 -22.71 -25.73
N ILE A 407 -2.57 -21.85 -24.84
CA ILE A 407 -1.82 -22.23 -23.64
C ILE A 407 -2.13 -21.21 -22.52
N SER A 408 -3.26 -21.39 -21.82
CA SER A 408 -3.61 -20.60 -20.63
C SER A 408 -3.62 -21.52 -19.40
N THR A 409 -2.96 -21.11 -18.33
CA THR A 409 -2.96 -21.81 -17.04
C THR A 409 -4.05 -21.31 -16.08
N CYS A 410 -4.95 -20.42 -16.53
CA CYS A 410 -5.92 -19.76 -15.65
C CYS A 410 -7.05 -20.69 -15.26
N GLN A 411 -7.23 -20.87 -13.94
CA GLN A 411 -8.21 -21.80 -13.37
C GLN A 411 -9.60 -21.22 -13.13
N ASP A 412 -9.82 -19.93 -13.37
CA ASP A 412 -11.17 -19.36 -13.37
C ASP A 412 -11.76 -19.42 -14.79
N GLY A 413 -12.98 -19.95 -14.91
CA GLY A 413 -13.75 -20.07 -16.15
C GLY A 413 -14.15 -18.74 -16.82
N GLN A 414 -13.37 -17.68 -16.64
CA GLN A 414 -13.43 -16.45 -17.42
C GLN A 414 -12.11 -16.32 -18.20
N GLY A 415 -12.22 -16.43 -19.52
CA GLY A 415 -11.08 -16.52 -20.41
C GLY A 415 -10.06 -15.38 -20.24
N PRO A 416 -8.79 -15.67 -20.53
CA PRO A 416 -7.66 -14.75 -20.32
C PRO A 416 -7.81 -13.44 -21.11
N LEU A 417 -7.56 -12.31 -20.44
CA LEU A 417 -7.53 -10.96 -21.04
C LEU A 417 -6.09 -10.63 -21.49
N ASP A 418 -5.89 -10.35 -22.79
CA ASP A 418 -4.55 -10.06 -23.36
C ASP A 418 -4.54 -8.73 -24.15
N TRP A 419 -3.43 -8.00 -24.10
CA TRP A 419 -3.37 -6.54 -24.26
C TRP A 419 -2.71 -6.03 -25.56
N LYS A 420 -3.20 -6.43 -26.75
CA LYS A 420 -2.70 -5.86 -28.03
C LYS A 420 -3.82 -5.29 -28.91
N GLY A 421 -3.64 -4.04 -29.34
CA GLY A 421 -4.58 -3.25 -30.14
C GLY A 421 -4.95 -3.89 -31.48
N GLU A 422 -6.20 -3.64 -31.90
CA GLU A 422 -6.81 -4.16 -33.11
C GLU A 422 -6.06 -3.74 -34.38
N CYS A 423 -5.85 -4.70 -35.29
CA CYS A 423 -5.66 -4.42 -36.70
C CYS A 423 -7.01 -4.70 -37.40
N PRO A 424 -7.57 -3.77 -38.20
CA PRO A 424 -8.95 -3.86 -38.65
C PRO A 424 -9.18 -4.89 -39.77
N ARG A 425 -10.10 -5.82 -39.47
CA ARG A 425 -11.01 -6.62 -40.35
C ARG A 425 -10.51 -7.20 -41.68
N LEU A 426 -10.75 -8.51 -41.82
CA LEU A 426 -11.41 -9.08 -42.99
C LEU A 426 -12.43 -10.14 -42.57
N GLN A 427 -13.72 -9.79 -42.67
CA GLN A 427 -14.85 -10.72 -42.60
C GLN A 427 -15.00 -11.45 -43.93
N ARG A 428 -15.02 -12.79 -43.93
CA ARG A 428 -15.97 -13.61 -44.73
C ARG A 428 -15.89 -15.13 -44.44
N ALA A 429 -16.99 -15.61 -43.87
CA ALA A 429 -17.76 -16.84 -44.16
C ALA A 429 -17.14 -18.26 -43.98
N PRO A 430 -17.97 -19.27 -43.62
CA PRO A 430 -17.53 -20.58 -43.14
C PRO A 430 -17.43 -21.59 -44.28
N LYS A 431 -16.43 -22.49 -44.23
CA LYS A 431 -16.53 -23.83 -44.81
C LYS A 431 -15.43 -24.76 -44.30
N SER A 432 -15.86 -25.99 -44.04
CA SER A 432 -15.10 -27.22 -43.89
C SER A 432 -13.87 -27.31 -44.79
N THR A 433 -12.71 -27.65 -44.23
CA THR A 433 -11.96 -28.91 -44.43
C THR A 433 -10.59 -28.79 -43.78
N SER A 434 -10.07 -29.92 -43.32
CA SER A 434 -8.70 -30.16 -42.90
C SER A 434 -7.68 -29.55 -43.88
N GLU A 435 -6.83 -28.64 -43.40
CA GLU A 435 -5.55 -28.32 -44.03
C GLU A 435 -4.59 -27.73 -42.96
N GLU A 436 -3.49 -28.43 -42.74
CA GLU A 436 -2.31 -27.96 -42.02
C GLU A 436 -1.62 -26.83 -42.80
N CYS A 437 -1.06 -25.83 -42.11
CA CYS A 437 0.18 -25.07 -42.46
C CYS A 437 0.34 -23.82 -41.55
N PRO A 438 1.54 -23.20 -41.45
CA PRO A 438 2.69 -23.61 -40.66
C PRO A 438 3.05 -22.57 -39.57
N CYS A 439 3.99 -22.92 -38.69
CA CYS A 439 4.55 -22.03 -37.68
C CYS A 439 5.11 -20.72 -38.26
N CYS A 440 4.78 -19.59 -37.63
CA CYS A 440 5.63 -18.41 -37.45
C CYS A 440 5.17 -17.65 -36.20
#